data_AF-A0A953EFM5-F1
#
_entry.id   AF-A0A953EFM5-F1
#
_cell.length_a   1.000
_cell.length_b   1.000
_cell.length_c   1.000
_cell.angle_alpha   90.00
_cell.angle_beta   90.00
_cell.angle_gamma   90.00
#
_symmetry.space_group_name_H-M   'P 1'
#
loop_
_entity.id
_entity.type
_entity.pdbx_description
1 polymer ?
#
loop_
_entity_poly.entity_id
_entity_poly.type
_entity_poly.pdbx_seq_one_letter_code
_entity_poly.pdbx_strand_id
1 'polypeptide(L)' 'VTEAPEDGRANRAVCATLAKALGIAPSAVQVVLGATAREKTLAIAGDPGDLSARLRDRIDTGSEMPA' A
#
# COMPACT_ATOMS: atom_id res chain seq x y z
N VAL A 1 -9.79 -7.06 -24.20
CA VAL A 1 -9.81 -7.18 -22.73
C VAL A 1 -10.16 -5.82 -22.18
N THR A 2 -11.35 -5.68 -21.60
CA THR A 2 -11.91 -4.43 -21.07
C THR A 2 -11.68 -4.42 -19.57
N GLU A 3 -10.72 -3.63 -19.10
CA GLU A 3 -10.38 -3.51 -17.69
C GLU A 3 -11.51 -2.80 -16.95
N ALA A 4 -11.96 -3.41 -15.85
CA ALA A 4 -13.04 -2.89 -15.04
C ALA A 4 -12.68 -1.50 -14.49
N PRO A 5 -13.54 -0.48 -14.68
CA PRO A 5 -13.27 0.90 -14.27
C PRO A 5 -13.22 1.12 -12.74
N GLU A 6 -13.41 0.07 -11.93
CA GLU A 6 -13.40 0.14 -10.46
C GLU A 6 -12.05 -0.25 -9.83
N ASP A 7 -11.32 -1.20 -10.41
CA ASP A 7 -10.02 -1.66 -9.87
C ASP A 7 -8.98 -0.53 -9.81
N GLY A 8 -9.02 0.39 -10.78
CA GLY A 8 -8.12 1.55 -10.82
C GLY A 8 -8.33 2.52 -9.64
N ARG A 9 -9.57 2.72 -9.18
CA ARG A 9 -9.87 3.60 -8.03
C ARG A 9 -9.48 2.93 -6.72
N ALA A 10 -9.80 1.65 -6.56
CA ALA A 10 -9.45 0.90 -5.35
C ALA A 10 -7.93 0.80 -5.20
N ASN A 11 -7.20 0.46 -6.27
CA ASN A 11 -5.75 0.39 -6.23
C ASN A 11 -5.12 1.77 -5.97
N ARG A 12 -5.64 2.85 -6.57
CA ARG A 12 -5.17 4.21 -6.23
C ARG A 12 -5.41 4.58 -4.77
N ALA A 13 -6.57 4.25 -4.22
CA ALA A 13 -6.89 4.55 -2.83
C ALA A 13 -5.96 3.80 -1.86
N VAL A 14 -5.69 2.52 -2.14
CA VAL A 14 -4.73 1.71 -1.37
C VAL A 14 -3.31 2.27 -1.50
N CYS A 15 -2.83 2.54 -2.71
CA CYS A 15 -1.52 3.16 -2.93
C CYS A 15 -1.39 4.52 -2.24
N ALA A 16 -2.41 5.39 -2.30
CA ALA A 16 -2.40 6.68 -1.64
C ALA A 16 -2.36 6.55 -0.12
N THR A 17 -3.09 5.57 0.44
CA THR A 17 -3.13 5.33 1.89
C THR A 17 -1.78 4.79 2.40
N LEU A 18 -1.23 3.79 1.72
CA LEU A 18 0.11 3.26 2.00
C LEU A 18 1.19 4.33 1.82
N ALA A 19 1.12 5.13 0.75
CA ALA A 19 2.07 6.19 0.48
C ALA A 19 2.04 7.26 1.58
N LYS A 20 0.84 7.66 2.05
CA LYS A 20 0.70 8.59 3.17
C LYS A 20 1.21 8.00 4.49
N ALA A 21 0.97 6.72 4.74
CA ALA A 21 1.48 6.04 5.92
C ALA A 21 3.02 5.91 5.91
N LEU A 22 3.61 5.68 4.73
CA LEU A 22 5.05 5.52 4.57
C LEU A 22 5.76 6.84 4.30
N GLY A 23 5.04 7.93 4.05
CA GLY A 23 5.61 9.24 3.72
C GLY A 23 6.31 9.28 2.36
N ILE A 24 5.87 8.45 1.41
CA ILE A 24 6.43 8.34 0.06
C ILE A 24 5.44 8.85 -1.00
N ALA A 25 5.89 9.01 -2.24
CA ALA A 25 5.01 9.39 -3.34
C ALA A 25 4.05 8.23 -3.69
N PRO A 26 2.76 8.49 -3.97
CA PRO A 26 1.82 7.45 -4.41
C PRO A 26 2.21 6.82 -5.75
N SER A 27 2.93 7.55 -6.60
CA SER A 27 3.53 7.02 -7.83
C SER A 27 4.67 6.03 -7.59
N ALA A 28 5.22 5.99 -6.38
CA ALA A 28 6.24 5.01 -6.00
C ALA A 28 5.61 3.67 -5.57
N VAL A 29 4.30 3.59 -5.40
CA VAL A 29 3.60 2.36 -5.02
C VAL A 29 2.79 1.87 -6.22
N GLN A 30 3.06 0.65 -6.69
CA GLN A 30 2.27 0.02 -7.75
C GLN A 30 1.82 -1.37 -7.34
N VAL A 31 0.62 -1.76 -7.77
CA VAL A 31 0.17 -3.15 -7.64
C VAL A 31 0.83 -3.95 -8.75
N VAL A 32 1.67 -4.92 -8.38
CA VAL A 32 2.38 -5.80 -9.33
C VAL A 32 1.67 -7.15 -9.50
N LEU A 33 0.89 -7.58 -8.50
CA LEU A 33 0.19 -8.85 -8.57
C LEU A 33 -1.10 -8.83 -7.76
N GLY A 34 -2.09 -9.61 -8.21
CA GLY A 34 -3.32 -9.84 -7.45
C GLY A 34 -4.31 -8.69 -7.50
N ALA A 35 -4.33 -7.86 -8.56
CA ALA A 35 -5.29 -6.76 -8.69
C ALA A 35 -6.74 -7.20 -8.40
N THR A 36 -7.12 -8.40 -8.85
CA THR A 36 -8.42 -9.04 -8.65
C THR A 36 -8.46 -10.08 -7.52
N ALA A 37 -7.33 -10.34 -6.84
CA ALA A 37 -7.23 -11.31 -5.75
C ALA A 37 -7.36 -10.62 -4.39
N ARG A 38 -7.78 -11.39 -3.37
CA ARG A 38 -7.88 -10.91 -1.98
C ARG A 38 -6.50 -10.56 -1.41
N GLU A 39 -5.46 -11.25 -1.87
CA GLU A 39 -4.05 -10.95 -1.59
C GLU A 39 -3.46 -10.10 -2.71
N LYS A 40 -3.11 -8.85 -2.38
CA LYS A 40 -2.51 -7.89 -3.32
C LYS A 40 -1.03 -7.75 -3.03
N THR A 41 -0.20 -7.95 -4.04
CA THR A 41 1.24 -7.65 -3.95
C THR A 41 1.49 -6.27 -4.53
N LEU A 42 2.02 -5.38 -3.69
CA LEU A 42 2.41 -4.03 -4.09
C LEU A 42 3.93 -3.91 -4.11
N ALA A 43 4.48 -3.39 -5.20
CA ALA A 43 5.86 -2.97 -5.28
C ALA A 43 5.97 -1.51 -4.85
N ILE A 44 6.92 -1.23 -3.98
CA ILE A 44 7.21 0.10 -3.48
C ILE A 44 8.62 0.47 -3.92
N ALA A 45 8.74 1.54 -4.69
CA ALA A 45 10.02 2.12 -5.09
C ALA A 45 10.54 3.03 -3.98
N GLY A 46 11.72 2.73 -3.45
CA GLY A 46 12.34 3.50 -2.37
C GLY A 46 13.45 2.72 -1.69
N ASP A 47 13.94 3.26 -0.57
CA ASP A 47 14.94 2.59 0.24
C ASP A 47 14.29 1.47 1.08
N PRO A 48 14.68 0.20 0.90
CA PRO A 48 14.06 -0.90 1.62
C PRO A 48 14.32 -0.85 3.13
N GLY A 49 15.41 -0.23 3.59
CA GLY A 49 15.74 -0.10 5.00
C GLY A 49 14.81 0.88 5.71
N ASP A 50 14.61 2.08 5.15
CA ASP A 50 13.66 3.07 5.68
C ASP A 50 12.21 2.56 5.61
N LEU A 51 11.81 1.95 4.49
CA LEU A 51 10.45 1.41 4.32
C LEU A 51 10.14 0.28 5.31
N SER A 52 11.07 -0.66 5.49
CA SER A 52 10.88 -1.77 6.42
C SER A 52 10.86 -1.30 7.88
N ALA A 53 11.67 -0.30 8.24
CA ALA A 53 11.61 0.34 9.55
C ALA A 53 10.25 1.02 9.80
N ARG A 54 9.74 1.81 8.85
CA ARG A 54 8.43 2.48 8.95
C ARG A 54 7.26 1.51 8.98
N LEU A 55 7.32 0.42 8.20
CA LEU A 55 6.31 -0.63 8.24
C LEU A 55 6.28 -1.32 9.59
N ARG A 56 7.46 -1.61 10.16
CA ARG A 56 7.56 -2.28 11.45
C ARG A 56 7.00 -1.42 12.58
N ASP A 57 7.38 -0.14 12.63
CA ASP A 57 6.81 0.86 13.55
C ASP A 57 5.27 0.91 13.48
N ARG A 58 4.72 0.90 12.26
CA ARG A 58 3.27 0.99 12.06
C ARG A 58 2.52 -0.31 12.37
N ILE A 59 3.10 -1.47 12.07
CA ILE A 59 2.47 -2.79 12.33
C ILE A 59 2.48 -3.10 13.84
N ASP A 60 3.47 -2.59 14.60
CA ASP A 60 3.50 -2.68 16.06
C ASP A 60 2.44 -1.77 16.73
N THR A 61 2.02 -0.69 16.07
CA THR A 61 0.92 0.19 16.54
C THR A 61 -0.47 -0.43 16.30
N GLY A 62 -0.56 -1.76 16.29
CA GLY A 62 -1.79 -2.54 16.09
C GLY A 62 -2.54 -2.92 17.36
N SER A 63 -2.10 -2.48 18.55
CA SER A 63 -2.73 -2.83 19.84
C SER A 63 -3.26 -1.64 20.65
N GLU A 64 -3.62 -0.53 20.01
CA GLU A 64 -4.42 0.50 20.69
C GLU A 64 -5.90 0.35 20.29
N MET A 65 -6.61 -0.43 21.11
CA MET A 65 -8.07 -0.36 21.25
C MET A 65 -8.43 1.06 21.76
N PRO A 66 -9.20 1.87 21.04
CA PRO A 66 -9.81 3.04 21.64
C PRO A 66 -10.96 2.60 22.55
N ALA A 67 -10.97 3.16 23.76
CA ALA A 67 -11.97 2.98 24.82
C ALA A 67 -13.37 3.45 24.44
#